data_AF-A0A6N7XTE8-F1
#
_entry.id   AF-A0A6N7XTE8-F1
#
_cell.length_a   1.000
_cell.length_b   1.000
_cell.length_c   1.000
_cell.angle_alpha   90.00
_cell.angle_beta   90.00
_cell.angle_gamma   90.00
#
_symmetry.space_group_name_H-M   'P 1'
#
loop_
_entity.id
_entity.type
_entity.pdbx_description
1 polymer ?
#
loop_
_entity_poly.entity_id
_entity_poly.type
_entity_poly.pdbx_seq_one_letter_code
_entity_poly.pdbx_strand_id
1 'polypeptide(L)'
;MFCGEEAGLIPQNAFRDYAQHFPANSADYLRNAMRELFKWLDTPDDARNPFVSDLLKAFPDMNDGLFSERTVIPTLSEVLRTTIIVEGCQEFDWSEVNPTSIFEGSLGHDQRRSGGMHYTNPENIHKVIDPLFLDNLEAAFAEACAKPLAGGAHTKALEDLHKRLGRL
;
A
#
# COMPACT_ATOMS: atom_id res chain seq x y z
N MET A 1 2.78 4.89 1.92
CA MET A 1 3.30 5.55 3.14
C MET A 1 2.27 5.49 4.25
N PHE A 2 1.16 6.23 4.16
CA PHE A 2 0.10 6.20 5.18
C PHE A 2 -0.53 4.81 5.37
N CYS A 3 -0.94 4.13 4.28
CA CYS A 3 -1.44 2.75 4.36
C CYS A 3 -0.38 1.73 4.82
N GLY A 4 0.91 2.07 4.74
CA GLY A 4 2.00 1.20 5.20
C GLY A 4 2.14 1.21 6.72
N GLU A 5 1.77 2.32 7.39
CA GLU A 5 1.69 2.40 8.84
C GLU A 5 0.57 1.49 9.36
N GLU A 6 -0.61 1.55 8.74
CA GLU A 6 -1.76 0.70 9.09
C GLU A 6 -1.51 -0.80 8.81
N ALA A 7 -0.78 -1.11 7.73
CA ALA A 7 -0.40 -2.49 7.41
C ALA A 7 0.72 -3.05 8.33
N GLY A 8 1.25 -2.24 9.26
CA GLY A 8 2.35 -2.62 10.14
C GLY A 8 3.71 -2.73 9.44
N LEU A 9 3.83 -2.26 8.20
CA LEU A 9 5.08 -2.22 7.44
C LEU A 9 5.99 -1.08 7.90
N ILE A 10 5.39 0.00 8.41
CA ILE A 10 6.08 1.19 8.92
C ILE A 10 5.59 1.43 10.36
N PRO A 11 6.42 1.93 11.29
CA PRO A 11 5.94 2.37 12.59
C PRO A 11 4.82 3.41 12.48
N GLN A 12 3.84 3.34 13.37
CA GLN A 12 2.73 4.29 13.39
C GLN A 12 3.24 5.73 13.57
N ASN A 13 2.69 6.67 12.81
CA ASN A 13 3.06 8.08 12.77
C ASN A 13 4.49 8.39 12.28
N ALA A 14 5.24 7.41 11.76
CA ALA A 14 6.62 7.65 11.33
C ALA A 14 6.72 8.76 10.27
N PHE A 15 5.80 8.80 9.30
CA PHE A 15 5.81 9.87 8.30
C PHE A 15 5.45 11.23 8.89
N ARG A 16 4.47 11.28 9.78
CA ARG A 16 4.10 12.51 10.50
C ARG A 16 5.30 13.06 11.26
N ASP A 17 5.97 12.21 12.03
CA ASP A 17 7.08 12.61 12.89
C ASP A 17 8.29 13.05 12.07
N TYR A 18 8.58 12.36 10.95
CA TYR A 18 9.60 12.78 9.99
C TYR A 18 9.24 14.13 9.36
N ALA A 19 8.02 14.31 8.86
CA ALA A 19 7.59 15.52 8.16
C ALA A 19 7.49 16.75 9.09
N GLN A 20 7.05 16.57 10.34
CA GLN A 20 6.93 17.63 11.33
C GLN A 20 8.27 18.10 11.92
N HIS A 21 9.30 17.25 11.85
CA HIS A 21 10.64 17.60 12.33
C HIS A 21 11.24 18.82 11.60
N PHE A 22 10.82 19.03 10.35
CA PHE A 22 11.30 20.15 9.54
C PHE A 22 10.56 21.46 9.86
N PRO A 23 11.30 22.60 9.94
CA PRO A 23 10.72 23.88 10.30
C PRO A 23 9.47 24.25 9.51
N ALA A 24 8.44 24.72 10.22
CA ALA A 24 7.16 25.12 9.63
C ALA A 24 7.21 26.48 8.88
N ASN A 25 8.37 27.13 8.82
CA ASN A 25 8.53 28.43 8.18
C ASN A 25 8.94 28.34 6.70
N SER A 26 9.09 27.13 6.15
CA SER A 26 9.25 26.93 4.71
C SER A 26 8.86 25.51 4.28
N ALA A 27 7.86 25.43 3.41
CA ALA A 27 7.44 24.23 2.71
C ALA A 27 8.53 23.61 1.81
N ASP A 28 9.61 24.35 1.48
CA ASP A 28 10.76 23.81 0.76
C ASP A 28 11.54 22.77 1.58
N TYR A 29 11.54 22.88 2.91
CA TYR A 29 12.15 21.86 3.76
C TYR A 29 11.39 20.54 3.67
N LEU A 30 10.06 20.58 3.74
CA LEU A 30 9.24 19.38 3.55
C LEU A 30 9.46 18.78 2.17
N ARG A 31 9.53 19.62 1.12
CA ARG A 31 9.83 19.16 -0.23
C ARG A 31 11.15 18.40 -0.30
N ASN A 32 12.22 18.94 0.29
CA ASN A 32 13.53 18.28 0.29
C ASN A 32 13.53 17.01 1.14
N ALA A 33 12.85 17.01 2.28
CA ALA A 33 12.65 15.84 3.12
C ALA A 33 11.93 14.71 2.36
N MET A 34 10.87 15.02 1.62
CA MET A 34 10.17 14.02 0.79
C MET A 34 11.09 13.42 -0.28
N ARG A 35 11.98 14.22 -0.89
CA ARG A 35 12.96 13.73 -1.87
C ARG A 35 13.99 12.80 -1.23
N GLU A 36 14.45 13.13 -0.04
CA GLU A 36 15.38 12.28 0.73
C GLU A 36 14.70 10.97 1.13
N LEU A 37 13.47 11.04 1.62
CA LEU A 37 12.67 9.89 2.01
C LEU A 37 12.40 8.95 0.84
N PHE A 38 12.00 9.46 -0.33
CA PHE A 38 11.77 8.61 -1.51
C PHE A 38 13.05 7.89 -1.94
N LYS A 39 14.19 8.58 -1.88
CA LYS A 39 15.48 7.94 -2.15
C LYS A 39 15.80 6.86 -1.11
N TRP A 40 15.52 7.11 0.16
CA TRP A 40 15.76 6.14 1.24
C TRP A 40 14.93 4.86 1.08
N LEU A 41 13.66 5.00 0.70
CA LEU A 41 12.73 3.88 0.44
C LEU A 41 13.14 3.02 -0.76
N ASP A 42 13.95 3.57 -1.67
CA ASP A 42 14.53 2.90 -2.84
C ASP A 42 16.00 2.48 -2.61
N THR A 43 16.56 2.70 -1.41
CA THR A 43 17.94 2.33 -1.11
C THR A 43 17.98 1.01 -0.33
N PRO A 44 18.61 -0.05 -0.87
CA PRO A 44 18.82 -1.32 -0.19
C PRO A 44 19.56 -1.16 1.14
N ASP A 45 19.24 -2.00 2.13
CA ASP A 45 19.76 -1.87 3.49
C ASP A 45 21.29 -1.87 3.58
N ASP A 46 21.98 -2.62 2.71
CA ASP A 46 23.44 -2.70 2.64
C ASP A 46 24.11 -1.45 2.04
N ALA A 47 23.35 -0.65 1.30
CA ALA A 47 23.79 0.60 0.68
C ALA A 47 23.42 1.86 1.50
N ARG A 48 22.72 1.71 2.62
CA ARG A 48 22.24 2.83 3.45
C ARG A 48 23.37 3.48 4.25
N ASN A 49 23.33 4.82 4.28
CA ASN A 49 24.25 5.59 5.11
C ASN A 49 23.87 5.45 6.60
N PRO A 50 24.74 4.91 7.48
CA PRO A 50 24.42 4.69 8.89
C PRO A 50 24.29 5.99 9.70
N PHE A 51 24.79 7.11 9.18
CA PHE A 51 24.83 8.40 9.86
C PHE A 51 23.62 9.30 9.58
N VAL A 52 22.59 8.82 8.88
CA VAL A 52 21.33 9.55 8.70
C VAL A 52 20.55 9.65 10.02
N SER A 53 19.54 10.51 10.05
CA SER A 53 18.67 10.68 11.22
C SER A 53 17.92 9.39 11.57
N ASP A 54 17.66 9.18 12.86
CA ASP A 54 16.91 8.01 13.30
C ASP A 54 15.44 8.03 12.82
N LEU A 55 14.90 9.23 12.54
CA LEU A 55 13.60 9.40 11.90
C LEU A 55 13.56 8.78 10.50
N LEU A 56 14.65 8.89 9.73
CA LEU A 56 14.73 8.29 8.40
C LEU A 56 14.95 6.77 8.49
N LYS A 57 15.72 6.31 9.48
CA LYS A 57 15.95 4.87 9.73
C LYS A 57 14.68 4.11 10.14
N ALA A 58 13.63 4.80 10.57
CA ALA A 58 12.35 4.19 10.90
C ALA A 58 11.65 3.57 9.67
N PHE A 59 12.06 3.93 8.46
CA PHE A 59 11.46 3.43 7.23
C PHE A 59 12.23 2.22 6.67
N PRO A 60 11.54 1.10 6.36
CA PRO A 60 12.17 -0.07 5.75
C PRO A 60 12.60 0.22 4.31
N ASP A 61 13.38 -0.67 3.72
CA ASP A 61 13.53 -0.74 2.26
C ASP A 61 12.22 -1.26 1.66
N MET A 62 11.64 -0.52 0.71
CA MET A 62 10.37 -0.90 0.10
C MET A 62 10.53 -1.63 -1.22
N ASN A 63 11.69 -1.53 -1.89
CA ASN A 63 12.16 -2.23 -3.09
C ASN A 63 11.12 -2.97 -3.97
N ASP A 64 9.96 -2.35 -4.21
CA ASP A 64 8.82 -2.88 -4.94
C ASP A 64 8.67 -2.20 -6.31
N GLY A 65 9.64 -1.35 -6.66
CA GLY A 65 9.65 -0.53 -7.86
C GLY A 65 8.89 0.79 -7.72
N LEU A 66 8.10 1.00 -6.65
CA LEU A 66 7.27 2.20 -6.49
C LEU A 66 8.10 3.49 -6.39
N PHE A 67 9.27 3.43 -5.75
CA PHE A 67 10.17 4.57 -5.54
C PHE A 67 11.38 4.60 -6.49
N SER A 68 11.45 3.65 -7.44
CA SER A 68 12.59 3.52 -8.36
C SER A 68 12.70 4.65 -9.38
N GLU A 69 11.57 5.30 -9.70
CA GLU A 69 11.54 6.44 -10.60
C GLU A 69 11.83 7.75 -9.85
N ARG A 70 12.77 8.53 -10.37
CA ARG A 70 13.08 9.86 -9.83
C ARG A 70 12.04 10.89 -10.24
N THR A 71 10.97 10.97 -9.47
CA THR A 71 9.89 11.93 -9.67
C THR A 71 10.30 13.35 -9.25
N VAL A 72 9.88 14.34 -10.03
CA VAL A 72 10.00 15.75 -9.66
C VAL A 72 8.90 16.10 -8.66
N ILE A 73 9.28 16.35 -7.41
CA ILE A 73 8.36 16.92 -6.42
C ILE A 73 8.21 18.43 -6.72
N PRO A 74 7.00 18.96 -6.97
CA PRO A 74 6.81 20.39 -7.21
C PRO A 74 7.11 21.21 -5.96
N THR A 75 7.22 22.53 -6.09
CA THR A 75 7.28 23.43 -4.93
C THR A 75 6.00 23.29 -4.13
N LEU A 76 6.14 23.11 -2.81
CA LEU A 76 5.01 23.01 -1.91
C LEU A 76 4.66 24.40 -1.38
N SER A 77 3.37 24.68 -1.24
CA SER A 77 2.90 25.85 -0.50
C SER A 77 2.73 25.50 0.98
N GLU A 78 2.69 26.51 1.85
CA GLU A 78 2.36 26.29 3.28
C GLU A 78 0.98 25.66 3.47
N VAL A 79 0.04 25.98 2.59
CA VAL A 79 -1.28 25.34 2.58
C VAL A 79 -1.14 23.84 2.32
N LEU A 80 -0.40 23.44 1.27
CA LEU A 80 -0.17 22.02 0.96
C LEU A 80 0.60 21.31 2.08
N ARG A 81 1.60 21.96 2.69
CA ARG A 81 2.29 21.42 3.87
C ARG A 81 1.31 21.13 5.00
N THR A 82 0.42 22.08 5.29
CA THR A 82 -0.59 21.95 6.35
C THR A 82 -1.57 20.84 6.03
N THR A 83 -2.09 20.79 4.82
CA THR A 83 -2.99 19.71 4.36
C THR A 83 -2.33 18.34 4.47
N ILE A 84 -1.07 18.18 4.05
CA ILE A 84 -0.37 16.89 4.18
C ILE A 84 -0.25 16.47 5.65
N ILE A 85 0.17 17.37 6.53
CA ILE A 85 0.51 17.05 7.92
C ILE A 85 -0.72 16.95 8.83
N VAL A 86 -1.70 17.82 8.65
CA VAL A 86 -2.89 17.90 9.52
C VAL A 86 -3.97 17.01 8.94
N GLU A 87 -4.49 17.35 7.76
CA GLU A 87 -5.57 16.58 7.15
C GLU A 87 -5.09 15.16 6.83
N GLY A 88 -3.95 15.03 6.17
CA GLY A 88 -3.41 13.74 5.72
C GLY A 88 -2.89 12.83 6.83
N CYS A 89 -2.10 13.35 7.79
CA CYS A 89 -1.52 12.50 8.83
C CYS A 89 -2.35 12.39 10.12
N GLN A 90 -3.16 13.39 10.47
CA GLN A 90 -3.80 13.46 11.79
C GLN A 90 -5.31 13.26 11.76
N GLU A 91 -5.99 13.79 10.75
CA GLU A 91 -7.45 13.80 10.71
C GLU A 91 -8.03 12.68 9.83
N PHE A 92 -7.27 12.21 8.83
CA PHE A 92 -7.75 11.22 7.88
C PHE A 92 -7.35 9.79 8.29
N ASP A 93 -8.36 8.91 8.37
CA ASP A 93 -8.16 7.48 8.62
C ASP A 93 -7.90 6.72 7.31
N TRP A 94 -6.66 6.28 7.13
CA TRP A 94 -6.24 5.56 5.92
C TRP A 94 -6.69 4.10 5.89
N SER A 95 -7.21 3.55 7.00
CA SER A 95 -7.73 2.19 7.05
C SER A 95 -9.06 2.01 6.30
N GLU A 96 -9.83 3.10 6.17
CA GLU A 96 -11.12 3.10 5.46
C GLU A 96 -10.98 3.32 3.94
N VAL A 97 -9.76 3.60 3.47
CA VAL A 97 -9.49 3.85 2.06
C VAL A 97 -9.72 2.59 1.24
N ASN A 98 -10.55 2.72 0.22
CA ASN A 98 -10.81 1.67 -0.76
C ASN A 98 -10.51 2.16 -2.18
N PRO A 99 -10.33 1.25 -3.15
CA PRO A 99 -9.98 1.63 -4.52
C PRO A 99 -11.01 2.56 -5.18
N THR A 100 -12.29 2.43 -4.83
CA THR A 100 -13.38 3.26 -5.37
C THR A 100 -13.21 4.73 -4.98
N SER A 101 -12.96 4.99 -3.69
CA SER A 101 -12.97 6.36 -3.15
C SER A 101 -11.83 7.21 -3.72
N ILE A 102 -10.62 6.65 -3.84
CA ILE A 102 -9.48 7.34 -4.43
C ILE A 102 -9.74 7.66 -5.90
N PHE A 103 -10.19 6.67 -6.68
CA PHE A 103 -10.27 6.79 -8.13
C PHE A 103 -11.41 7.72 -8.56
N GLU A 104 -12.57 7.61 -7.93
CA GLU A 104 -13.71 8.47 -8.25
C GLU A 104 -13.54 9.88 -7.69
N GLY A 105 -12.84 10.06 -6.56
CA GLY A 105 -12.54 11.37 -5.99
C GLY A 105 -11.54 12.19 -6.82
N SER A 106 -10.67 11.53 -7.59
CA SER A 106 -9.55 12.18 -8.29
C SER A 106 -9.90 12.74 -9.68
N LEU A 107 -11.05 12.36 -10.26
CA LEU A 107 -11.43 12.74 -11.62
C LEU A 107 -12.77 13.49 -11.65
N GLY A 108 -12.87 14.51 -12.51
CA GLY A 108 -14.14 15.17 -12.81
C GLY A 108 -15.12 14.23 -13.54
N HIS A 109 -16.43 14.50 -13.44
CA HIS A 109 -17.49 13.69 -14.03
C HIS A 109 -17.29 13.44 -15.54
N ASP A 110 -16.92 14.47 -16.30
CA ASP A 110 -16.77 14.38 -17.76
C ASP A 110 -15.54 13.57 -18.18
N GLN A 111 -14.48 13.61 -17.37
CA GLN A 111 -13.26 12.83 -17.59
C GLN A 111 -13.49 11.34 -17.30
N ARG A 112 -14.32 11.02 -16.29
CA ARG A 112 -14.72 9.63 -16.01
C ARG A 112 -15.54 9.04 -17.14
N ARG A 113 -16.53 9.80 -17.62
CA ARG A 113 -17.45 9.35 -18.68
C ARG A 113 -16.75 9.13 -20.01
N SER A 114 -15.85 10.04 -20.39
CA SER A 114 -15.12 9.93 -21.67
C SER A 114 -14.10 8.80 -21.70
N GLY A 115 -13.47 8.48 -20.55
CA GLY A 115 -12.50 7.39 -20.44
C GLY A 115 -13.09 6.01 -20.12
N GLY A 116 -14.40 5.90 -19.88
CA GLY A 116 -15.01 4.66 -19.39
C GLY A 116 -14.48 4.25 -18.00
N MET A 117 -14.01 5.23 -17.22
CA MET A 117 -13.27 5.05 -15.97
C MET A 117 -14.27 4.85 -14.81
N HIS A 118 -15.01 3.75 -14.87
CA HIS A 118 -15.97 3.34 -13.84
C HIS A 118 -15.39 2.22 -13.01
N TYR A 119 -15.36 2.43 -11.69
CA TYR A 119 -14.98 1.37 -10.77
C TYR A 119 -16.05 0.26 -10.79
N THR A 120 -15.60 -1.00 -10.79
CA THR A 120 -16.51 -2.15 -10.68
C THR A 120 -16.61 -2.53 -9.21
N ASN A 121 -17.82 -2.48 -8.65
CA ASN A 121 -18.02 -2.80 -7.24
C ASN A 121 -17.67 -4.26 -6.91
N PRO A 122 -17.34 -4.58 -5.64
CA PRO A 122 -17.00 -5.93 -5.23
C PRO A 122 -18.05 -6.97 -5.63
N GLU A 123 -19.34 -6.64 -5.54
CA GLU A 123 -20.42 -7.57 -5.90
C GLU A 123 -20.37 -7.98 -7.37
N ASN A 124 -20.06 -7.06 -8.29
CA ASN A 124 -19.95 -7.37 -9.71
C ASN A 124 -18.63 -8.06 -10.06
N ILE A 125 -17.56 -7.83 -9.28
CA ILE A 125 -16.33 -8.61 -9.40
C ILE A 125 -16.63 -10.07 -9.06
N HIS A 126 -17.29 -10.34 -7.93
CA HIS A 126 -17.67 -11.67 -7.47
C HIS A 126 -18.55 -12.44 -8.47
N LYS A 127 -19.51 -11.77 -9.13
CA LYS A 127 -20.29 -12.38 -10.23
C LYS A 127 -19.44 -12.98 -11.36
N VAL A 128 -18.21 -12.50 -11.54
CA VAL A 128 -17.28 -13.01 -12.54
C VAL A 128 -16.29 -13.99 -11.93
N ILE A 129 -15.60 -13.62 -10.84
CA ILE A 129 -14.50 -14.44 -10.31
C ILE A 129 -14.99 -15.73 -9.63
N ASP A 130 -16.16 -15.70 -8.99
CA ASP A 130 -16.76 -16.83 -8.28
C ASP A 130 -16.92 -18.04 -9.21
N PRO A 131 -17.74 -17.96 -10.29
CA PRO A 131 -17.90 -19.09 -11.20
C PRO A 131 -16.68 -19.33 -12.09
N LEU A 132 -15.83 -18.32 -12.34
CA LEU A 132 -14.69 -18.46 -13.25
C LEU A 132 -13.61 -19.36 -12.64
N PHE A 133 -13.30 -19.19 -11.35
CA PHE A 133 -12.30 -20.04 -10.68
C PHE A 133 -12.46 -20.13 -9.15
N LEU A 134 -13.00 -19.11 -8.47
CA LEU A 134 -12.94 -19.06 -7.01
C LEU A 134 -13.78 -20.16 -6.35
N ASP A 135 -15.00 -20.44 -6.85
CA ASP A 135 -15.87 -21.53 -6.35
C ASP A 135 -15.14 -22.89 -6.37
N ASN A 136 -14.41 -23.17 -7.45
CA ASN A 136 -13.66 -24.41 -7.61
C ASN A 136 -12.47 -24.50 -6.64
N LEU A 137 -11.84 -23.37 -6.33
CA LEU A 137 -10.75 -23.31 -5.35
C LEU A 137 -11.27 -23.51 -3.93
N GLU A 138 -12.38 -22.86 -3.58
CA GLU A 138 -13.04 -23.00 -2.27
C GLU A 138 -13.52 -24.44 -2.05
N ALA A 139 -14.13 -25.07 -3.05
CA ALA A 139 -14.54 -26.47 -2.99
C ALA A 139 -13.34 -27.41 -2.76
N ALA A 140 -12.24 -27.21 -3.49
CA ALA A 140 -11.04 -28.02 -3.33
C ALA A 140 -10.39 -27.84 -1.95
N PHE A 141 -10.43 -26.62 -1.40
CA PHE A 141 -9.97 -26.34 -0.04
C PHE A 141 -10.86 -27.03 1.01
N ALA A 142 -12.18 -26.92 0.87
CA ALA A 142 -13.13 -27.56 1.77
C ALA A 142 -12.97 -29.10 1.78
N GLU A 143 -12.76 -29.71 0.60
CA GLU A 143 -12.48 -31.15 0.47
C GLU A 143 -11.19 -31.55 1.19
N ALA A 144 -10.11 -30.77 1.05
CA ALA A 144 -8.85 -31.03 1.75
C ALA A 144 -9.03 -30.93 3.28
N CYS A 145 -9.77 -29.92 3.75
CA CYS A 145 -10.08 -29.73 5.16
C CYS A 145 -10.94 -30.84 5.76
N ALA A 146 -11.84 -31.43 4.98
CA ALA A 146 -12.70 -32.53 5.40
C ALA A 146 -11.95 -33.87 5.61
N LYS A 147 -10.68 -33.98 5.18
CA LYS A 147 -9.89 -35.20 5.37
C LYS A 147 -9.52 -35.40 6.85
N PRO A 148 -9.43 -36.66 7.31
CA PRO A 148 -9.02 -36.95 8.68
C PRO A 148 -7.66 -36.35 9.03
N LEU A 149 -7.58 -35.71 10.20
CA LEU A 149 -6.32 -35.21 10.77
C LEU A 149 -5.35 -36.37 11.09
N ALA A 150 -5.90 -37.53 11.48
CA ALA A 150 -5.12 -38.73 11.72
C ALA A 150 -4.61 -39.33 10.40
N GLY A 151 -3.33 -39.70 10.35
CA GLY A 151 -2.73 -40.40 9.22
C GLY A 151 -2.21 -39.51 8.08
N GLY A 152 -2.08 -38.20 8.29
CA GLY A 152 -1.38 -37.28 7.36
C GLY A 152 -2.11 -36.97 6.05
N ALA A 153 -3.30 -37.54 5.82
CA ALA A 153 -4.10 -37.31 4.62
C ALA A 153 -4.56 -35.85 4.47
N HIS A 154 -4.90 -35.20 5.60
CA HIS A 154 -5.23 -33.77 5.66
C HIS A 154 -4.05 -32.89 5.20
N THR A 155 -2.89 -33.04 5.83
CA THR A 155 -1.67 -32.27 5.50
C THR A 155 -1.27 -32.47 4.04
N LYS A 156 -1.27 -33.71 3.55
CA LYS A 156 -0.92 -34.02 2.17
C LYS A 156 -1.88 -33.34 1.18
N ALA A 157 -3.18 -33.33 1.45
CA ALA A 157 -4.15 -32.70 0.56
C ALA A 157 -4.00 -31.17 0.50
N LEU A 158 -3.69 -30.54 1.62
CA LEU A 158 -3.38 -29.10 1.65
C LEU A 158 -2.08 -28.78 0.91
N GLU A 159 -1.04 -29.59 1.07
CA GLU A 159 0.22 -29.43 0.32
C GLU A 159 0.02 -29.59 -1.19
N ASP A 160 -0.76 -30.58 -1.61
CA ASP A 160 -1.06 -30.82 -3.03
C ASP A 160 -1.87 -29.65 -3.62
N LEU A 161 -2.84 -29.11 -2.87
CA LEU A 161 -3.58 -27.91 -3.26
C LEU A 161 -2.66 -26.68 -3.36
N HIS A 162 -1.79 -26.47 -2.38
CA HIS A 162 -0.81 -25.39 -2.38
C HIS A 162 0.15 -25.48 -3.57
N LYS A 163 0.68 -26.67 -3.87
CA LYS A 163 1.52 -26.91 -5.06
C LYS A 163 0.79 -26.64 -6.36
N ARG A 164 -0.52 -26.94 -6.43
CA ARG A 164 -1.34 -26.66 -7.62
C ARG A 164 -1.52 -25.16 -7.80
N LEU A 165 -1.81 -24.43 -6.73
CA LEU A 165 -1.94 -22.97 -6.73
C LEU A 165 -0.64 -22.27 -7.13
N GLY A 166 0.51 -22.73 -6.64
CA GLY A 166 1.82 -22.17 -7.00
C GLY A 166 2.29 -22.45 -8.43
N ARG A 167 1.49 -23.13 -9.26
CA ARG A 167 1.76 -23.41 -10.68
C ARG A 167 0.83 -22.66 -11.64
N LEU A 168 -0.19 -21.98 -11.11
CA LEU A 168 -1.05 -21.07 -11.88
C LEU A 168 -0.32 -19.75 -12.10
#